data_AF-A0A957RH98-F1
#
_entry.id   AF-A0A957RH98-F1
#
_cell.length_a   1.000
_cell.length_b   1.000
_cell.length_c   1.000
_cell.angle_alpha   90.00
_cell.angle_beta   90.00
_cell.angle_gamma   90.00
#
_symmetry.space_group_name_H-M   'P 1'
#
loop_
_entity.id
_entity.type
_entity.pdbx_description
1 polymer ?
#
loop_
_entity_poly.entity_id
_entity_poly.type
_entity_poly.pdbx_seq_one_letter_code
_entity_poly.pdbx_strand_id
1 'polypeptide(L)'
;MNHRMIVIVALVLALISAAVLPAAPVLAGPLVQDATPTAAEEEKTADADAQAMEEVLELVTATAHADLVRPGRVLISARGNHWIYDSVPPLDGPNEEVNPLDGMLGALLSCGLYIYEAVALENHIPLNHASGTVTGELDARGVAGADVNPRVRAFSLTMNVEGPSAEEAAMMAAATAKRCPIFTTLSRSASISVTNVVYGQAQEAITTAAPDPLVEDMTDETQLELTRPLVQARMIEKGRSLVSARGNHWIYDSVPPINGPNEEVNPLDALISALPACGIMVYEAVARENDIALNGVNATVEADLDPRGVAGADVNPRIRAFRVTMNVDGPTMEEAEMMAEQFSQRCPIYTTFVRSAPIEVTNVLMDASAQGEQPAANAAPTVTFTAANSAYEGPDSIPAGLTRIEFVNADEKEHTLWLVRRDEGKSFDDVLGVFAALGSEPEFPEWAVWHGGVTAGPGETRAYTMDIAPGDYTIYSFSANADGVPEMFTGMSADLTVTAAEATGVTPPAADLRTEMVDYSYVVAGAPTAGPVIVEVTNTGMEPHEAFVYKLAEGATVQEVMEYMLAGEDAEGSPPFTAVAGLAPMSNGLIGWYEVELESGDYGLFCFIPDTVNVGMRHHELGMMAQFSVE
;
A
#
# COMPACT_ATOMS: atom_id res chain seq x y z
N MET A 1 -20.29 34.09 2.85
CA MET A 1 -19.36 32.95 2.80
C MET A 1 -18.01 33.50 2.38
N ASN A 2 -17.12 33.71 3.35
CA ASN A 2 -15.95 34.58 3.19
C ASN A 2 -14.70 33.78 2.77
N HIS A 3 -14.00 34.31 1.77
CA HIS A 3 -12.66 33.96 1.22
C HIS A 3 -11.50 33.73 2.22
N ARG A 4 -11.73 33.58 3.53
CA ARG A 4 -10.67 33.56 4.54
C ARG A 4 -10.13 32.18 4.90
N MET A 5 -10.78 31.09 4.48
CA MET A 5 -10.38 29.74 4.89
C MET A 5 -9.26 29.15 4.03
N ILE A 6 -9.14 29.59 2.77
CA ILE A 6 -8.12 29.11 1.81
C ILE A 6 -6.75 29.84 2.00
N VAL A 7 -6.75 30.96 2.73
CA VAL A 7 -5.63 31.90 2.80
C VAL A 7 -4.67 31.65 3.96
N ILE A 8 -5.12 31.01 5.04
CA ILE A 8 -4.44 31.12 6.34
C ILE A 8 -3.18 30.24 6.48
N VAL A 9 -2.87 29.35 5.52
CA VAL A 9 -1.61 28.57 5.57
C VAL A 9 -0.54 29.03 4.57
N ALA A 10 -0.87 29.94 3.65
CA ALA A 10 0.04 30.33 2.56
C ALA A 10 1.06 31.44 2.90
N LEU A 11 0.97 32.11 4.05
CA LEU A 11 1.57 33.46 4.21
C LEU A 11 2.90 33.54 4.98
N VAL A 12 3.73 32.48 5.02
CA VAL A 12 5.05 32.55 5.71
C VAL A 12 6.29 32.18 4.87
N LEU A 13 6.21 31.59 3.66
CA LEU A 13 7.41 31.04 3.00
C LEU A 13 7.73 31.48 1.55
N ALA A 14 7.09 32.53 1.04
CA ALA A 14 7.49 33.09 -0.25
C ALA A 14 8.65 34.10 -0.12
N LEU A 15 9.91 33.63 -0.14
CA LEU A 15 11.06 34.41 -0.62
C LEU A 15 12.26 33.49 -0.96
N ILE A 16 12.64 33.52 -2.25
CA ILE A 16 13.86 33.00 -2.90
C ILE A 16 13.71 31.63 -3.58
N SER A 17 13.18 31.66 -4.80
CA SER A 17 13.43 30.70 -5.88
C SER A 17 14.41 31.32 -6.89
N ALA A 18 15.31 30.52 -7.46
CA ALA A 18 15.60 30.49 -8.90
C ALA A 18 16.87 29.69 -9.24
N ALA A 19 16.71 28.60 -10.03
CA ALA A 19 17.57 28.31 -11.18
C ALA A 19 16.90 27.25 -12.09
N VAL A 20 16.46 27.70 -13.27
CA VAL A 20 15.93 26.88 -14.37
C VAL A 20 17.07 26.49 -15.31
N LEU A 21 17.07 25.25 -15.83
CA LEU A 21 17.88 24.83 -16.98
C LEU A 21 16.99 24.16 -18.06
N PRO A 22 17.32 24.32 -19.36
CA PRO A 22 16.41 24.04 -20.47
C PRO A 22 16.49 22.60 -21.02
N ALA A 23 15.39 22.15 -21.61
CA ALA A 23 15.24 20.87 -22.30
C ALA A 23 16.03 20.78 -23.62
N ALA A 24 16.54 19.58 -23.93
CA ALA A 24 17.25 19.24 -25.17
C ALA A 24 16.30 18.58 -26.21
N PRO A 25 16.62 18.64 -27.52
CA PRO A 25 15.69 18.25 -28.59
C PRO A 25 15.75 16.76 -28.94
N VAL A 26 14.59 16.21 -29.30
CA VAL A 26 14.36 14.86 -29.83
C VAL A 26 14.77 14.80 -31.31
N LEU A 27 15.59 13.81 -31.68
CA LEU A 27 15.95 13.48 -33.07
C LEU A 27 15.08 12.30 -33.57
N ALA A 28 14.35 12.52 -34.66
CA ALA A 28 13.55 11.49 -35.33
C ALA A 28 14.41 10.64 -36.29
N GLY A 29 14.36 9.32 -36.15
CA GLY A 29 14.88 8.33 -37.09
C GLY A 29 13.79 7.83 -38.07
N PRO A 30 14.15 7.27 -39.24
CA PRO A 30 13.21 7.02 -40.32
C PRO A 30 12.41 5.71 -40.14
N LEU A 31 11.15 5.78 -40.57
CA LEU A 31 10.16 4.69 -40.60
C LEU A 31 10.60 3.55 -41.53
N VAL A 32 10.63 2.32 -41.01
CA VAL A 32 10.72 1.08 -41.79
C VAL A 32 9.29 0.65 -42.15
N GLN A 33 9.04 0.33 -43.43
CA GLN A 33 7.77 -0.20 -43.91
C GLN A 33 7.74 -1.71 -43.75
N ASP A 34 6.79 -2.23 -42.97
CA ASP A 34 6.50 -3.67 -42.88
C ASP A 34 5.69 -4.15 -44.09
N ALA A 35 6.15 -5.25 -44.69
CA ALA A 35 5.41 -6.00 -45.69
C ALA A 35 4.51 -7.04 -45.00
N THR A 36 3.22 -7.05 -45.34
CA THR A 36 2.24 -8.01 -44.85
C THR A 36 2.38 -9.36 -45.57
N PRO A 37 2.41 -10.50 -44.86
CA PRO A 37 2.41 -11.83 -45.50
C PRO A 37 1.03 -12.17 -46.07
N THR A 38 0.98 -13.14 -46.99
CA THR A 38 -0.27 -13.51 -47.68
C THR A 38 -1.01 -14.63 -46.98
N ALA A 39 -2.35 -14.64 -47.09
CA ALA A 39 -3.25 -15.58 -46.40
C ALA A 39 -3.00 -17.09 -46.65
N ALA A 40 -2.21 -17.44 -47.67
CA ALA A 40 -1.81 -18.84 -47.93
C ALA A 40 -0.56 -19.29 -47.13
N GLU A 41 0.19 -18.33 -46.58
CA GLU A 41 1.32 -18.59 -45.66
C GLU A 41 0.81 -18.72 -44.21
N GLU A 42 -0.24 -17.98 -43.83
CA GLU A 42 -0.89 -18.09 -42.51
C GLU A 42 -1.56 -19.45 -42.27
N GLU A 43 -2.17 -20.05 -43.29
CA GLU A 43 -2.88 -21.34 -43.16
C GLU A 43 -1.89 -22.52 -43.05
N LYS A 44 -0.68 -22.37 -43.61
CA LYS A 44 0.36 -23.41 -43.57
C LYS A 44 1.23 -23.35 -42.31
N THR A 45 1.36 -22.18 -41.68
CA THR A 45 1.96 -22.04 -40.35
C THR A 45 0.99 -22.51 -39.27
N ALA A 46 -0.31 -22.22 -39.40
CA ALA A 46 -1.32 -22.64 -38.42
C ALA A 46 -1.44 -24.18 -38.28
N ASP A 47 -1.34 -24.93 -39.39
CA ASP A 47 -1.44 -26.40 -39.36
C ASP A 47 -0.13 -27.08 -38.88
N ALA A 48 1.02 -26.41 -39.05
CA ALA A 48 2.31 -26.84 -38.51
C ALA A 48 2.45 -26.50 -37.01
N ASP A 49 1.93 -25.35 -36.58
CA ASP A 49 1.86 -24.95 -35.18
C ASP A 49 0.84 -25.80 -34.39
N ALA A 50 -0.26 -26.21 -35.03
CA ALA A 50 -1.25 -27.11 -34.43
C ALA A 50 -0.74 -28.56 -34.29
N GLN A 51 0.12 -29.03 -35.20
CA GLN A 51 0.74 -30.36 -35.12
C GLN A 51 2.04 -30.40 -34.29
N ALA A 52 2.62 -29.25 -33.93
CA ALA A 52 3.69 -29.14 -32.94
C ALA A 52 3.18 -29.16 -31.48
N MET A 53 1.86 -29.12 -31.28
CA MET A 53 1.22 -28.94 -29.97
C MET A 53 0.93 -30.25 -29.21
N GLU A 54 1.45 -31.39 -29.69
CA GLU A 54 1.32 -32.70 -29.04
C GLU A 54 2.72 -33.29 -28.71
N GLU A 55 3.05 -33.25 -27.41
CA GLU A 55 4.22 -33.86 -26.71
C GLU A 55 5.60 -33.16 -26.74
N VAL A 56 5.73 -32.01 -26.04
CA VAL A 56 6.99 -31.64 -25.32
C VAL A 56 6.66 -31.05 -23.93
N LEU A 57 7.39 -31.48 -22.90
CA LEU A 57 7.43 -30.85 -21.57
C LEU A 57 8.14 -29.48 -21.68
N GLU A 58 7.44 -28.42 -22.08
CA GLU A 58 8.08 -27.11 -22.23
C GLU A 58 8.10 -26.33 -20.91
N LEU A 59 9.19 -26.52 -20.15
CA LEU A 59 9.61 -25.53 -19.16
C LEU A 59 10.00 -24.24 -19.89
N VAL A 60 9.63 -23.10 -19.33
CA VAL A 60 10.11 -21.78 -19.75
C VAL A 60 11.12 -21.27 -18.74
N THR A 61 12.18 -20.64 -19.24
CA THR A 61 13.19 -19.97 -18.42
C THR A 61 12.93 -18.48 -18.39
N ALA A 62 12.62 -17.94 -17.21
CA ALA A 62 12.56 -16.51 -16.97
C ALA A 62 13.95 -15.98 -16.60
N THR A 63 14.28 -14.76 -17.04
CA THR A 63 15.61 -14.16 -16.84
C THR A 63 15.50 -12.72 -16.37
N ALA A 64 16.30 -12.35 -15.37
CA ALA A 64 16.49 -10.97 -14.92
C ALA A 64 17.97 -10.65 -14.71
N HIS A 65 18.33 -9.37 -14.86
CA HIS A 65 19.66 -8.85 -14.64
C HIS A 65 19.63 -7.83 -13.50
N ALA A 66 20.67 -7.79 -12.70
CA ALA A 66 20.82 -6.90 -11.57
C ALA A 66 22.22 -6.26 -11.62
N ASP A 67 22.29 -4.94 -11.54
CA ASP A 67 23.54 -4.18 -11.65
C ASP A 67 23.67 -3.26 -10.45
N LEU A 68 24.79 -3.35 -9.73
CA LEU A 68 25.13 -2.40 -8.68
C LEU A 68 25.43 -1.03 -9.31
N VAL A 69 24.57 -0.05 -9.07
CA VAL A 69 24.72 1.29 -9.68
C VAL A 69 25.37 2.31 -8.74
N ARG A 70 25.13 2.18 -7.44
CA ARG A 70 25.79 2.90 -6.36
C ARG A 70 25.67 2.07 -5.08
N PRO A 71 26.46 2.35 -4.04
CA PRO A 71 26.38 1.59 -2.80
C PRO A 71 24.95 1.47 -2.27
N GLY A 72 24.50 0.23 -2.05
CA GLY A 72 23.18 -0.09 -1.55
C GLY A 72 22.03 0.12 -2.53
N ARG A 73 22.28 0.31 -3.83
CA ARG A 73 21.24 0.48 -4.86
C ARG A 73 21.53 -0.36 -6.10
N VAL A 74 20.56 -1.19 -6.48
CA VAL A 74 20.67 -2.15 -7.58
C VAL A 74 19.64 -1.83 -8.65
N LEU A 75 20.10 -1.65 -9.89
CA LEU A 75 19.24 -1.54 -11.07
C LEU A 75 18.89 -2.93 -11.57
N ILE A 76 17.60 -3.17 -11.75
CA ILE A 76 17.08 -4.41 -12.29
C ILE A 76 16.64 -4.19 -13.74
N SER A 77 16.88 -5.19 -14.58
CA SER A 77 16.41 -5.24 -15.96
C SER A 77 15.79 -6.60 -16.27
N ALA A 78 14.51 -6.62 -16.67
CA ALA A 78 13.83 -7.83 -17.14
C ALA A 78 12.81 -7.47 -18.21
N ARG A 79 12.80 -8.22 -19.32
CA ARG A 79 11.86 -8.05 -20.45
C ARG A 79 11.75 -6.60 -21.00
N GLY A 80 12.79 -5.79 -20.87
CA GLY A 80 12.80 -4.38 -21.31
C GLY A 80 12.31 -3.38 -20.26
N ASN A 81 11.83 -3.85 -19.11
CA ASN A 81 11.49 -3.02 -17.96
C ASN A 81 12.69 -2.86 -17.03
N HIS A 82 12.75 -1.70 -16.37
CA HIS A 82 13.84 -1.31 -15.49
C HIS A 82 13.31 -0.72 -14.19
N TRP A 83 13.82 -1.17 -13.05
CA TRP A 83 13.42 -0.65 -11.73
C TRP A 83 14.59 -0.77 -10.73
N ILE A 84 14.43 -0.17 -9.56
CA ILE A 84 15.47 -0.13 -8.53
C ILE A 84 15.06 -0.99 -7.34
N TYR A 85 16.04 -1.69 -6.76
CA TYR A 85 15.96 -2.14 -5.38
C TYR A 85 17.03 -1.49 -4.51
N ASP A 86 16.63 -1.03 -3.33
CA ASP A 86 17.51 -0.50 -2.30
C ASP A 86 17.84 -1.53 -1.22
N SER A 87 19.05 -1.40 -0.67
CA SER A 87 19.51 -2.14 0.49
C SER A 87 18.85 -1.61 1.76
N VAL A 88 18.70 -2.49 2.73
CA VAL A 88 17.99 -2.24 4.00
C VAL A 88 18.95 -1.77 5.11
N PRO A 89 18.47 -1.13 6.19
CA PRO A 89 19.32 -0.65 7.27
C PRO A 89 20.19 -1.73 7.93
N PRO A 90 19.74 -3.00 8.12
CA PRO A 90 20.60 -4.09 8.58
C PRO A 90 21.85 -4.36 7.73
N LEU A 91 21.89 -3.90 6.48
CA LEU A 91 23.05 -4.00 5.57
C LEU A 91 23.74 -2.64 5.35
N ASP A 92 23.46 -1.65 6.20
CA ASP A 92 23.88 -0.24 6.06
C ASP A 92 23.40 0.41 4.75
N GLY A 93 22.23 -0.02 4.26
CA GLY A 93 21.61 0.48 3.03
C GLY A 93 20.73 1.72 3.22
N PRO A 94 20.45 2.48 2.14
CA PRO A 94 19.66 3.71 2.18
C PRO A 94 18.17 3.46 2.49
N ASN A 95 17.62 2.35 1.99
CA ASN A 95 16.22 1.96 2.16
C ASN A 95 15.20 3.04 1.74
N GLU A 96 15.59 3.92 0.82
CA GLU A 96 14.76 5.03 0.31
C GLU A 96 13.73 4.50 -0.70
N GLU A 97 14.14 3.55 -1.55
CA GLU A 97 13.30 2.88 -2.56
C GLU A 97 12.78 1.52 -2.08
N VAL A 98 11.99 0.87 -2.93
CA VAL A 98 11.56 -0.54 -2.77
C VAL A 98 12.77 -1.43 -2.48
N ASN A 99 12.69 -2.33 -1.49
CA ASN A 99 13.75 -3.30 -1.23
C ASN A 99 13.38 -4.69 -1.79
N PRO A 100 14.32 -5.65 -1.91
CA PRO A 100 14.02 -6.96 -2.50
C PRO A 100 12.93 -7.75 -1.76
N LEU A 101 12.76 -7.54 -0.45
CA LEU A 101 11.71 -8.19 0.34
C LEU A 101 10.33 -7.60 0.03
N ASP A 102 10.23 -6.27 -0.11
CA ASP A 102 9.01 -5.60 -0.58
C ASP A 102 8.61 -6.12 -1.97
N GLY A 103 9.58 -6.25 -2.88
CA GLY A 103 9.37 -6.81 -4.22
C GLY A 103 8.87 -8.26 -4.20
N MET A 104 9.46 -9.13 -3.39
CA MET A 104 9.01 -10.52 -3.23
C MET A 104 7.58 -10.60 -2.67
N LEU A 105 7.26 -9.80 -1.64
CA LEU A 105 5.94 -9.79 -1.01
C LEU A 105 4.88 -9.21 -1.97
N GLY A 106 5.16 -8.07 -2.60
CA GLY A 106 4.29 -7.46 -3.60
C GLY A 106 4.02 -8.38 -4.79
N ALA A 107 5.04 -9.16 -5.20
CA ALA A 107 4.90 -10.17 -6.23
C ALA A 107 3.96 -11.30 -5.77
N LEU A 108 4.14 -11.86 -4.57
CA LEU A 108 3.26 -12.89 -4.01
C LEU A 108 1.80 -12.42 -3.96
N LEU A 109 1.55 -11.22 -3.44
CA LEU A 109 0.20 -10.67 -3.32
C LEU A 109 -0.43 -10.43 -4.70
N SER A 110 0.27 -9.76 -5.61
CA SER A 110 -0.24 -9.46 -6.96
C SER A 110 -0.49 -10.73 -7.77
N CYS A 111 0.39 -11.73 -7.66
CA CYS A 111 0.16 -13.05 -8.25
C CYS A 111 -1.15 -13.68 -7.73
N GLY A 112 -1.42 -13.58 -6.43
CA GLY A 112 -2.69 -14.02 -5.86
C GLY A 112 -3.89 -13.29 -6.45
N LEU A 113 -3.85 -11.95 -6.52
CA LEU A 113 -4.92 -11.13 -7.11
C LEU A 113 -5.20 -11.50 -8.58
N TYR A 114 -4.16 -11.76 -9.37
CA TYR A 114 -4.32 -12.18 -10.76
C TYR A 114 -4.90 -13.58 -10.93
N ILE A 115 -4.59 -14.50 -10.01
CA ILE A 115 -5.26 -15.81 -10.01
C ILE A 115 -6.73 -15.67 -9.61
N TYR A 116 -7.07 -14.78 -8.67
CA TYR A 116 -8.46 -14.49 -8.33
C TYR A 116 -9.23 -13.96 -9.53
N GLU A 117 -8.67 -12.97 -10.24
CA GLU A 117 -9.27 -12.42 -11.47
C GLU A 117 -9.44 -13.49 -12.56
N ALA A 118 -8.42 -14.31 -12.80
CA ALA A 118 -8.49 -15.38 -13.80
C ALA A 118 -9.57 -16.41 -13.46
N VAL A 119 -9.63 -16.86 -12.20
CA VAL A 119 -10.62 -17.83 -11.72
C VAL A 119 -12.02 -17.24 -11.75
N ALA A 120 -12.18 -15.96 -11.40
CA ALA A 120 -13.45 -15.27 -11.47
C ALA A 120 -13.98 -15.25 -12.92
N LEU A 121 -13.11 -14.89 -13.88
CA LEU A 121 -13.44 -14.89 -15.29
C LEU A 121 -13.82 -16.29 -15.82
N GLU A 122 -13.02 -17.31 -15.48
CA GLU A 122 -13.23 -18.70 -15.91
C GLU A 122 -14.54 -19.29 -15.39
N ASN A 123 -14.98 -18.89 -14.19
CA ASN A 123 -16.16 -19.44 -13.51
C ASN A 123 -17.37 -18.50 -13.54
N HIS A 124 -17.28 -17.37 -14.25
CA HIS A 124 -18.33 -16.35 -14.32
C HIS A 124 -18.74 -15.79 -12.95
N ILE A 125 -17.77 -15.65 -12.05
CA ILE A 125 -17.97 -15.07 -10.72
C ILE A 125 -17.79 -13.56 -10.84
N PRO A 126 -18.72 -12.73 -10.33
CA PRO A 126 -18.51 -11.30 -10.28
C PRO A 126 -17.33 -11.00 -9.35
N LEU A 127 -16.33 -10.27 -9.86
CA LEU A 127 -15.23 -9.73 -9.07
C LEU A 127 -15.16 -8.24 -9.39
N ASN A 128 -15.85 -7.44 -8.59
CA ASN A 128 -15.98 -5.99 -8.78
C ASN A 128 -14.75 -5.25 -8.26
N HIS A 129 -14.19 -5.75 -7.17
CA HIS A 129 -13.00 -5.19 -6.52
C HIS A 129 -12.14 -6.33 -5.97
N ALA A 130 -10.82 -6.16 -6.05
CA ALA A 130 -9.86 -7.05 -5.43
C ALA A 130 -8.64 -6.24 -4.96
N SER A 131 -8.39 -6.26 -3.65
CA SER A 131 -7.17 -5.74 -3.05
C SER A 131 -6.67 -6.70 -1.98
N GLY A 132 -5.56 -6.37 -1.34
CA GLY A 132 -5.10 -7.15 -0.23
C GLY A 132 -3.85 -6.59 0.42
N THR A 133 -3.44 -7.28 1.46
CA THR A 133 -2.19 -7.03 2.18
C THR A 133 -1.44 -8.34 2.33
N VAL A 134 -0.13 -8.25 2.41
CA VAL A 134 0.73 -9.38 2.73
C VAL A 134 1.76 -8.96 3.76
N THR A 135 1.96 -9.83 4.75
CA THR A 135 3.06 -9.71 5.71
C THR A 135 3.94 -10.94 5.67
N GLY A 136 5.21 -10.76 6.03
CA GLY A 136 6.16 -11.85 6.24
C GLY A 136 6.85 -11.72 7.59
N GLU A 137 7.00 -12.80 8.34
CA GLU A 137 7.74 -12.79 9.61
C GLU A 137 9.19 -13.24 9.41
N LEU A 138 10.17 -12.41 9.77
CA LEU A 138 11.59 -12.76 9.70
C LEU A 138 12.39 -12.17 10.87
N ASP A 139 13.58 -12.71 11.12
CA ASP A 139 14.53 -12.16 12.08
C ASP A 139 15.59 -11.33 11.34
N ALA A 140 15.45 -10.01 11.36
CA ALA A 140 16.33 -9.10 10.62
C ALA A 140 17.78 -9.11 11.13
N ARG A 141 18.05 -9.63 12.34
CA ARG A 141 19.42 -9.74 12.87
C ARG A 141 20.26 -10.69 12.01
N GLY A 142 19.65 -11.72 11.44
CA GLY A 142 20.33 -12.65 10.53
C GLY A 142 20.80 -11.98 9.25
N VAL A 143 20.04 -10.98 8.79
CA VAL A 143 20.43 -10.14 7.64
C VAL A 143 21.68 -9.33 7.97
N ALA A 144 21.76 -8.80 9.19
CA ALA A 144 22.93 -8.10 9.72
C ALA A 144 24.12 -9.03 10.09
N GLY A 145 24.02 -10.35 9.83
CA GLY A 145 25.09 -11.31 10.09
C GLY A 145 25.12 -11.91 11.49
N ALA A 146 24.06 -11.75 12.30
CA ALA A 146 23.91 -12.54 13.52
C ALA A 146 23.70 -14.03 13.19
N ASP A 147 24.02 -14.91 14.14
CA ASP A 147 23.86 -16.37 14.03
C ASP A 147 22.39 -16.81 14.20
N VAL A 148 21.51 -16.22 13.39
CA VAL A 148 20.08 -16.51 13.32
C VAL A 148 19.64 -16.51 11.86
N ASN A 149 18.69 -17.36 11.53
CA ASN A 149 18.24 -17.54 10.16
C ASN A 149 17.26 -16.41 9.74
N PRO A 150 17.56 -15.63 8.69
CA PRO A 150 16.74 -14.49 8.29
C PRO A 150 15.56 -14.86 7.38
N ARG A 151 15.26 -16.15 7.16
CA ARG A 151 14.15 -16.55 6.30
C ARG A 151 12.83 -15.94 6.78
N VAL A 152 11.97 -15.62 5.82
CA VAL A 152 10.54 -15.45 6.11
C VAL A 152 9.97 -16.80 6.52
N ARG A 153 9.52 -16.91 7.77
CA ARG A 153 9.05 -18.16 8.38
C ARG A 153 7.56 -18.41 8.22
N ALA A 154 6.79 -17.36 8.00
CA ALA A 154 5.35 -17.40 7.76
C ALA A 154 4.94 -16.19 6.93
N PHE A 155 3.99 -16.41 6.03
CA PHE A 155 3.33 -15.36 5.26
C PHE A 155 1.85 -15.29 5.65
N SER A 156 1.31 -14.09 5.80
CA SER A 156 -0.13 -13.87 5.98
C SER A 156 -0.63 -12.97 4.85
N LEU A 157 -1.50 -13.50 4.00
CA LEU A 157 -2.14 -12.79 2.89
C LEU A 157 -3.59 -12.54 3.27
N THR A 158 -3.99 -11.27 3.32
CA THR A 158 -5.39 -10.89 3.44
C THR A 158 -5.87 -10.43 2.07
N MET A 159 -6.85 -11.12 1.51
CA MET A 159 -7.48 -10.82 0.23
C MET A 159 -8.84 -10.18 0.48
N ASN A 160 -8.98 -8.94 0.06
CA ASN A 160 -10.21 -8.17 0.14
C ASN A 160 -10.92 -8.24 -1.21
N VAL A 161 -12.09 -8.86 -1.27
CA VAL A 161 -12.77 -9.14 -2.55
C VAL A 161 -14.25 -8.78 -2.51
N GLU A 162 -14.72 -8.10 -3.55
CA GLU A 162 -16.13 -7.75 -3.72
C GLU A 162 -16.75 -8.52 -4.88
N GLY A 163 -17.90 -9.15 -4.62
CA GLY A 163 -18.66 -9.93 -5.63
C GLY A 163 -18.69 -11.44 -5.36
N PRO A 164 -17.56 -12.12 -5.11
CA PRO A 164 -17.56 -13.55 -4.82
C PRO A 164 -18.24 -13.87 -3.49
N SER A 165 -18.99 -14.97 -3.43
CA SER A 165 -19.42 -15.59 -2.17
C SER A 165 -18.24 -16.16 -1.38
N ALA A 166 -18.46 -16.52 -0.12
CA ALA A 166 -17.43 -17.16 0.71
C ALA A 166 -16.87 -18.46 0.11
N GLU A 167 -17.73 -19.26 -0.51
CA GLU A 167 -17.34 -20.51 -1.16
C GLU A 167 -16.50 -20.24 -2.42
N GLU A 168 -16.90 -19.25 -3.22
CA GLU A 168 -16.18 -18.82 -4.42
C GLU A 168 -14.82 -18.21 -4.07
N ALA A 169 -14.73 -17.35 -3.05
CA ALA A 169 -13.47 -16.79 -2.57
C ALA A 169 -12.54 -17.89 -2.00
N ALA A 170 -13.09 -18.89 -1.30
CA ALA A 170 -12.31 -20.04 -0.83
C ALA A 170 -11.79 -20.89 -2.01
N MET A 171 -12.59 -21.05 -3.07
CA MET A 171 -12.15 -21.70 -4.31
C MET A 171 -11.03 -20.90 -4.99
N MET A 172 -11.13 -19.57 -5.05
CA MET A 172 -10.07 -18.70 -5.58
C MET A 172 -8.78 -18.82 -4.76
N ALA A 173 -8.85 -18.83 -3.43
CA ALA A 173 -7.70 -19.06 -2.56
C ALA A 173 -7.04 -20.42 -2.83
N ALA A 174 -7.84 -21.48 -2.97
CA ALA A 174 -7.35 -22.82 -3.31
C ALA A 174 -6.70 -22.86 -4.71
N ALA A 175 -7.25 -22.12 -5.67
CA ALA A 175 -6.67 -21.97 -6.99
C ALA A 175 -5.34 -21.22 -6.94
N THR A 176 -5.21 -20.16 -6.13
CA THR A 176 -3.93 -19.46 -5.88
C THR A 176 -2.87 -20.43 -5.35
N ALA A 177 -3.22 -21.25 -4.36
CA ALA A 177 -2.30 -22.25 -3.82
C ALA A 177 -1.84 -23.31 -4.84
N LYS A 178 -2.60 -23.51 -5.93
CA LYS A 178 -2.29 -24.46 -7.01
C LYS A 178 -1.58 -23.81 -8.21
N ARG A 179 -2.01 -22.61 -8.61
CA ARG A 179 -1.70 -21.97 -9.89
C ARG A 179 -0.74 -20.79 -9.79
N CYS A 180 -0.63 -20.13 -8.64
CA CYS A 180 0.32 -19.03 -8.50
C CYS A 180 1.76 -19.59 -8.44
N PRO A 181 2.64 -19.28 -9.42
CA PRO A 181 4.01 -19.77 -9.43
C PRO A 181 4.79 -19.29 -8.21
N ILE A 182 4.44 -18.12 -7.67
CA ILE A 182 5.11 -17.53 -6.51
C ILE A 182 4.70 -18.24 -5.23
N PHE A 183 3.40 -18.40 -4.99
CA PHE A 183 2.87 -19.17 -3.86
C PHE A 183 3.46 -20.58 -3.83
N THR A 184 3.43 -21.28 -4.97
CA THR A 184 3.93 -22.65 -5.08
C THR A 184 5.45 -22.77 -4.94
N THR A 185 6.21 -21.69 -5.21
CA THR A 185 7.66 -21.59 -4.97
C THR A 185 7.98 -21.22 -3.53
N LEU A 186 7.19 -20.39 -2.85
CA LEU A 186 7.46 -19.99 -1.46
C LEU A 186 6.99 -21.03 -0.43
N SER A 187 5.97 -21.82 -0.79
CA SER A 187 5.46 -22.93 0.03
C SER A 187 6.24 -24.23 -0.16
N ARG A 188 7.25 -24.26 -1.04
CA ARG A 188 8.08 -25.45 -1.34
C ARG A 188 9.50 -25.04 -1.67
N SER A 189 10.50 -25.74 -1.15
CA SER A 189 11.89 -25.40 -1.47
C SER A 189 12.21 -25.49 -2.98
N ALA A 190 13.01 -24.54 -3.45
CA ALA A 190 13.64 -24.50 -4.76
C ALA A 190 15.16 -24.65 -4.60
N SER A 191 15.82 -25.27 -5.57
CA SER A 191 17.28 -25.33 -5.57
C SER A 191 17.85 -24.02 -6.13
N ILE A 192 18.90 -23.50 -5.51
CA ILE A 192 19.66 -22.36 -6.02
C ILE A 192 21.09 -22.83 -6.33
N SER A 193 21.63 -22.43 -7.47
CA SER A 193 23.06 -22.55 -7.76
C SER A 193 23.64 -21.16 -7.99
N VAL A 194 24.74 -20.85 -7.33
CA VAL A 194 25.46 -19.58 -7.50
C VAL A 194 26.78 -19.88 -8.22
N THR A 195 27.06 -19.12 -9.27
CA THR A 195 28.33 -19.19 -10.00
C THR A 195 28.98 -17.82 -9.95
N ASN A 196 30.21 -17.76 -9.42
CA ASN A 196 31.00 -16.53 -9.39
C ASN A 196 31.89 -16.43 -10.63
N VAL A 197 31.97 -15.22 -11.18
CA VAL A 197 32.86 -14.85 -12.27
C VAL A 197 33.63 -13.60 -11.83
N VAL A 198 34.94 -13.75 -11.64
CA VAL A 198 35.83 -12.67 -11.21
C VAL A 198 36.49 -12.02 -12.41
N TYR A 199 36.36 -10.70 -12.56
CA TYR A 199 36.96 -9.96 -13.67
C TYR A 199 38.50 -10.07 -13.66
N GLY A 200 39.10 -10.36 -14.81
CA GLY A 200 40.56 -10.44 -14.97
C GLY A 200 41.22 -11.75 -14.50
N GLN A 201 40.48 -12.71 -13.96
CA GLN A 201 40.96 -14.08 -13.74
C GLN A 201 40.53 -14.99 -14.92
N ALA A 202 41.28 -16.07 -15.18
CA ALA A 202 40.89 -17.04 -16.21
C ALA A 202 39.47 -17.56 -15.89
N GLN A 203 38.59 -17.65 -16.90
CA GLN A 203 37.21 -18.10 -16.80
C GLN A 203 37.13 -19.59 -16.39
N GLU A 204 37.52 -19.91 -15.17
CA GLU A 204 37.08 -21.11 -14.49
C GLU A 204 35.83 -20.70 -13.70
N ALA A 205 34.66 -20.85 -14.32
CA ALA A 205 33.39 -20.71 -13.63
C ALA A 205 33.31 -21.83 -12.59
N ILE A 206 33.39 -21.47 -11.31
CA ILE A 206 33.21 -22.41 -10.21
C ILE A 206 31.75 -22.30 -9.78
N THR A 207 30.97 -23.31 -10.11
CA THR A 207 29.60 -23.47 -9.61
C THR A 207 29.68 -24.16 -8.26
N THR A 208 29.31 -23.44 -7.20
CA THR A 208 29.09 -24.06 -5.89
C THR A 208 27.66 -24.56 -5.83
N ALA A 209 27.48 -25.83 -5.44
CA ALA A 209 26.17 -26.24 -4.97
C ALA A 209 25.86 -25.42 -3.71
N ALA A 210 24.63 -24.90 -3.59
CA ALA A 210 24.16 -24.23 -2.39
C ALA A 210 24.66 -24.95 -1.14
N PRO A 211 25.50 -24.33 -0.28
CA PRO A 211 25.79 -24.92 1.01
C PRO A 211 24.44 -25.07 1.74
N ASP A 212 24.24 -26.21 2.42
CA ASP A 212 23.08 -26.39 3.28
C ASP A 212 23.08 -25.23 4.28
N PRO A 213 22.03 -24.39 4.35
CA PRO A 213 22.07 -23.18 5.17
C PRO A 213 22.28 -23.58 6.63
N LEU A 214 23.52 -23.42 7.10
CA LEU A 214 24.04 -23.96 8.36
C LEU A 214 23.34 -23.40 9.60
N VAL A 215 22.63 -22.28 9.45
CA VAL A 215 21.88 -21.64 10.53
C VAL A 215 20.45 -22.19 10.55
N GLU A 216 20.18 -23.08 11.51
CA GLU A 216 18.84 -23.59 11.80
C GLU A 216 17.91 -22.46 12.29
N ASP A 217 16.61 -22.70 12.19
CA ASP A 217 15.65 -21.77 12.80
C ASP A 217 15.80 -21.77 14.32
N MET A 218 15.74 -20.60 14.93
CA MET A 218 15.69 -20.49 16.38
C MET A 218 14.41 -21.13 16.92
N THR A 219 14.55 -22.15 17.78
CA THR A 219 13.43 -22.92 18.29
C THR A 219 12.82 -22.34 19.57
N ASP A 220 13.53 -21.46 20.27
CA ASP A 220 13.02 -20.77 21.46
C ASP A 220 12.27 -19.49 21.04
N GLU A 221 10.94 -19.55 21.07
CA GLU A 221 10.08 -18.43 20.66
C GLU A 221 10.27 -17.18 21.53
N THR A 222 10.78 -17.31 22.76
CA THR A 222 10.97 -16.18 23.68
C THR A 222 12.15 -15.28 23.32
N GLN A 223 13.02 -15.71 22.41
CA GLN A 223 14.19 -14.96 21.94
C GLN A 223 14.06 -14.43 20.51
N LEU A 224 12.86 -14.56 19.94
CA LEU A 224 12.56 -14.08 18.59
C LEU A 224 12.40 -12.55 18.59
N GLU A 225 13.18 -11.89 17.74
CA GLU A 225 13.00 -10.47 17.43
C GLU A 225 12.47 -10.37 15.99
N LEU A 226 11.16 -10.52 15.85
CA LEU A 226 10.52 -10.58 14.54
C LEU A 226 10.28 -9.20 13.96
N THR A 227 10.76 -9.00 12.74
CA THR A 227 10.32 -7.92 11.85
C THR A 227 9.17 -8.42 10.99
N ARG A 228 8.20 -7.54 10.73
CA ARG A 228 7.00 -7.82 9.93
C ARG A 228 6.81 -6.78 8.82
N PRO A 229 7.57 -6.86 7.72
CA PRO A 229 7.27 -6.07 6.52
C PRO A 229 5.83 -6.30 6.07
N LEU A 230 5.20 -5.21 5.62
CA LEU A 230 3.84 -5.19 5.09
C LEU A 230 3.87 -4.57 3.69
N VAL A 231 3.24 -5.25 2.75
CA VAL A 231 3.00 -4.75 1.39
C VAL A 231 1.51 -4.81 1.11
N GLN A 232 0.99 -3.79 0.44
CA GLN A 232 -0.40 -3.73 0.00
C GLN A 232 -0.45 -3.76 -1.52
N ALA A 233 -1.52 -4.30 -2.09
CA ALA A 233 -1.76 -4.21 -3.53
C ALA A 233 -3.26 -4.17 -3.83
N ARG A 234 -3.63 -3.50 -4.93
CA ARG A 234 -5.00 -3.47 -5.44
C ARG A 234 -5.04 -3.55 -6.94
N MET A 235 -6.06 -4.22 -7.48
CA MET A 235 -6.35 -4.16 -8.92
C MET A 235 -6.79 -2.74 -9.28
N ILE A 236 -6.16 -2.14 -10.28
CA ILE A 236 -6.50 -0.80 -10.78
C ILE A 236 -7.13 -0.85 -12.17
N GLU A 237 -6.83 -1.89 -12.93
CA GLU A 237 -7.51 -2.28 -14.16
C GLU A 237 -7.31 -3.78 -14.36
N LYS A 238 -7.93 -4.34 -15.40
CA LYS A 238 -7.87 -5.77 -15.66
C LYS A 238 -6.42 -6.23 -15.82
N GLY A 239 -5.99 -7.17 -14.98
CA GLY A 239 -4.63 -7.70 -15.00
C GLY A 239 -3.53 -6.71 -14.63
N ARG A 240 -3.82 -5.60 -13.93
CA ARG A 240 -2.81 -4.66 -13.44
C ARG A 240 -3.09 -4.23 -12.01
N SER A 241 -2.06 -4.26 -11.17
CA SER A 241 -2.12 -3.87 -9.77
C SER A 241 -1.23 -2.68 -9.46
N LEU A 242 -1.72 -1.80 -8.58
CA LEU A 242 -0.90 -0.84 -7.85
C LEU A 242 -0.45 -1.49 -6.54
N VAL A 243 0.84 -1.46 -6.28
CA VAL A 243 1.48 -2.04 -5.10
C VAL A 243 2.11 -0.92 -4.28
N SER A 244 1.97 -1.00 -2.96
CA SER A 244 2.46 0.01 -2.02
C SER A 244 3.25 -0.64 -0.88
N ALA A 245 4.40 -0.05 -0.53
CA ALA A 245 5.14 -0.39 0.68
C ALA A 245 6.00 0.79 1.12
N ARG A 246 5.92 1.17 2.41
CA ARG A 246 6.79 2.19 3.02
C ARG A 246 6.84 3.51 2.23
N GLY A 247 5.67 3.98 1.76
CA GLY A 247 5.55 5.20 0.94
C GLY A 247 5.98 5.08 -0.53
N ASN A 248 6.50 3.92 -0.94
CA ASN A 248 6.80 3.64 -2.35
C ASN A 248 5.58 3.02 -3.04
N HIS A 249 5.36 3.41 -4.30
CA HIS A 249 4.27 2.91 -5.13
C HIS A 249 4.79 2.45 -6.49
N TRP A 250 4.37 1.27 -6.93
CA TRP A 250 4.78 0.72 -8.23
C TRP A 250 3.68 -0.16 -8.83
N ILE A 251 3.81 -0.45 -10.12
CA ILE A 251 2.84 -1.24 -10.86
C ILE A 251 3.38 -2.64 -11.10
N TYR A 252 2.51 -3.63 -11.00
CA TYR A 252 2.73 -4.93 -11.63
C TYR A 252 1.66 -5.23 -12.65
N ASP A 253 2.02 -6.02 -13.66
CA ASP A 253 1.10 -6.57 -14.65
C ASP A 253 0.99 -8.09 -14.50
N SER A 254 -0.21 -8.59 -14.79
CA SER A 254 -0.50 -10.00 -15.01
C SER A 254 0.11 -10.46 -16.34
N VAL A 255 0.15 -11.78 -16.55
CA VAL A 255 0.86 -12.41 -17.66
C VAL A 255 -0.08 -12.98 -18.74
N PRO A 256 0.39 -13.16 -19.99
CA PRO A 256 -0.46 -13.62 -21.09
C PRO A 256 -1.17 -14.97 -20.85
N PRO A 257 -0.57 -15.99 -20.19
CA PRO A 257 -1.26 -17.24 -19.87
C PRO A 257 -2.56 -17.10 -19.05
N ILE A 258 -2.79 -15.96 -18.40
CA ILE A 258 -4.03 -15.64 -17.67
C ILE A 258 -4.64 -14.32 -18.15
N ASN A 259 -4.42 -13.96 -19.43
CA ASN A 259 -4.98 -12.79 -20.12
C ASN A 259 -4.54 -11.42 -19.56
N GLY A 260 -3.34 -11.35 -18.97
CA GLY A 260 -2.76 -10.09 -18.51
C GLY A 260 -2.08 -9.25 -19.59
N PRO A 261 -1.98 -7.92 -19.40
CA PRO A 261 -1.36 -6.99 -20.36
C PRO A 261 0.16 -7.20 -20.50
N ASN A 262 0.84 -7.49 -19.38
CA ASN A 262 2.26 -7.81 -19.33
C ASN A 262 3.19 -6.74 -19.97
N GLU A 263 2.74 -5.50 -19.97
CA GLU A 263 3.46 -4.33 -20.49
C GLU A 263 4.47 -3.85 -19.44
N GLU A 264 4.04 -3.76 -18.18
CA GLU A 264 4.87 -3.44 -17.03
C GLU A 264 5.58 -4.67 -16.44
N VAL A 265 6.37 -4.44 -15.38
CA VAL A 265 7.00 -5.50 -14.59
C VAL A 265 5.93 -6.49 -14.15
N ASN A 266 6.14 -7.80 -14.31
CA ASN A 266 5.20 -8.79 -13.79
C ASN A 266 5.72 -9.40 -12.47
N PRO A 267 4.84 -10.03 -11.66
CA PRO A 267 5.24 -10.63 -10.39
C PRO A 267 6.38 -11.66 -10.51
N LEU A 268 6.46 -12.39 -11.62
CA LEU A 268 7.54 -13.36 -11.80
C LEU A 268 8.89 -12.65 -11.96
N ASP A 269 8.96 -11.61 -12.78
CA ASP A 269 10.16 -10.77 -12.97
C ASP A 269 10.61 -10.17 -11.62
N ALA A 270 9.67 -9.65 -10.84
CA ALA A 270 9.91 -9.08 -9.51
C ALA A 270 10.45 -10.11 -8.51
N LEU A 271 9.86 -11.32 -8.48
CA LEU A 271 10.29 -12.41 -7.61
C LEU A 271 11.70 -12.89 -7.95
N ILE A 272 11.97 -13.16 -9.23
CA ILE A 272 13.26 -13.75 -9.62
C ILE A 272 14.39 -12.75 -9.43
N SER A 273 14.16 -11.45 -9.68
CA SER A 273 15.19 -10.42 -9.57
C SER A 273 15.49 -9.99 -8.12
N ALA A 274 14.56 -10.21 -7.19
CA ALA A 274 14.80 -9.98 -5.77
C ALA A 274 15.98 -10.80 -5.23
N LEU A 275 16.20 -12.01 -5.77
CA LEU A 275 17.28 -12.90 -5.36
C LEU A 275 18.68 -12.34 -5.68
N PRO A 276 19.06 -12.05 -6.95
CA PRO A 276 20.35 -11.48 -7.26
C PRO A 276 20.52 -10.07 -6.66
N ALA A 277 19.46 -9.27 -6.55
CA ALA A 277 19.54 -7.96 -5.90
C ALA A 277 19.94 -8.06 -4.43
N CYS A 278 19.27 -8.94 -3.68
CA CYS A 278 19.63 -9.26 -2.30
C CYS A 278 21.07 -9.79 -2.19
N GLY A 279 21.48 -10.64 -3.14
CA GLY A 279 22.86 -11.16 -3.20
C GLY A 279 23.92 -10.07 -3.40
N ILE A 280 23.68 -9.13 -4.31
CA ILE A 280 24.58 -7.97 -4.52
C ILE A 280 24.73 -7.16 -3.23
N MET A 281 23.63 -6.89 -2.53
CA MET A 281 23.65 -6.11 -1.28
C MET A 281 24.41 -6.83 -0.15
N VAL A 282 24.27 -8.16 -0.06
CA VAL A 282 25.07 -8.97 0.88
C VAL A 282 26.55 -8.95 0.49
N TYR A 283 26.88 -9.04 -0.81
CA TYR A 283 28.26 -8.95 -1.28
C TYR A 283 28.89 -7.60 -0.90
N GLU A 284 28.16 -6.49 -1.06
CA GLU A 284 28.64 -5.17 -0.62
C GLU A 284 28.89 -5.10 0.88
N ALA A 285 27.95 -5.59 1.70
CA ALA A 285 28.10 -5.59 3.15
C ALA A 285 29.30 -6.42 3.59
N VAL A 286 29.43 -7.64 3.06
CA VAL A 286 30.54 -8.55 3.40
C VAL A 286 31.88 -8.01 2.91
N ALA A 287 31.94 -7.40 1.72
CA ALA A 287 33.15 -6.81 1.21
C ALA A 287 33.65 -5.68 2.12
N ARG A 288 32.73 -4.81 2.56
CA ARG A 288 33.04 -3.74 3.52
C ARG A 288 33.46 -4.27 4.89
N GLU A 289 32.79 -5.29 5.42
CA GLU A 289 33.11 -5.89 6.72
C GLU A 289 34.52 -6.54 6.76
N ASN A 290 35.00 -7.01 5.61
CA ASN A 290 36.25 -7.77 5.50
C ASN A 290 37.36 -7.00 4.76
N ASP A 291 37.18 -5.69 4.53
CA ASP A 291 38.12 -4.84 3.78
C ASP A 291 38.48 -5.38 2.38
N ILE A 292 37.54 -6.06 1.72
CA ILE A 292 37.68 -6.61 0.35
C ILE A 292 37.37 -5.50 -0.66
N ALA A 293 38.24 -5.33 -1.66
CA ALA A 293 37.99 -4.39 -2.74
C ALA A 293 36.83 -4.88 -3.62
N LEU A 294 35.74 -4.13 -3.67
CA LEU A 294 34.59 -4.39 -4.54
C LEU A 294 34.32 -3.15 -5.40
N ASN A 295 34.76 -3.20 -6.66
CA ASN A 295 34.66 -2.08 -7.59
C ASN A 295 33.35 -2.09 -8.38
N GLY A 296 32.72 -3.25 -8.52
CA GLY A 296 31.45 -3.42 -9.20
C GLY A 296 30.94 -4.84 -9.12
N VAL A 297 29.62 -4.98 -9.15
CA VAL A 297 28.93 -6.28 -9.21
C VAL A 297 27.76 -6.17 -10.17
N ASN A 298 27.62 -7.17 -11.03
CA ASN A 298 26.36 -7.44 -11.71
C ASN A 298 26.01 -8.91 -11.60
N ALA A 299 24.75 -9.23 -11.78
CA ALA A 299 24.25 -10.59 -11.65
C ALA A 299 23.18 -10.87 -12.69
N THR A 300 23.11 -12.13 -13.12
CA THR A 300 22.02 -12.66 -13.95
C THR A 300 21.38 -13.81 -13.22
N VAL A 301 20.06 -13.86 -13.21
CA VAL A 301 19.30 -14.99 -12.67
C VAL A 301 18.46 -15.61 -13.77
N GLU A 302 18.44 -16.93 -13.80
CA GLU A 302 17.51 -17.73 -14.60
C GLU A 302 16.66 -18.61 -13.71
N ALA A 303 15.37 -18.72 -14.01
CA ALA A 303 14.41 -19.50 -13.24
C ALA A 303 13.50 -20.33 -14.18
N ASP A 304 13.45 -21.64 -13.95
CA ASP A 304 12.62 -22.55 -14.78
C ASP A 304 11.27 -22.84 -14.12
N LEU A 305 10.20 -22.62 -14.88
CA LEU A 305 8.83 -22.93 -14.48
C LEU A 305 8.00 -23.49 -15.64
N ASP A 306 6.86 -24.11 -15.31
CA ASP A 306 5.90 -24.57 -16.31
C ASP A 306 4.69 -23.62 -16.35
N PRO A 307 4.59 -22.71 -17.35
CA PRO A 307 3.56 -21.69 -17.39
C PRO A 307 2.15 -22.28 -17.59
N ARG A 308 2.03 -23.54 -18.06
CA ARG A 308 0.74 -24.20 -18.23
C ARG A 308 0.01 -24.36 -16.89
N GLY A 309 0.76 -24.52 -15.80
CA GLY A 309 0.18 -24.58 -14.45
C GLY A 309 -0.48 -23.27 -14.03
N VAL A 310 0.07 -22.12 -14.48
CA VAL A 310 -0.51 -20.80 -14.25
C VAL A 310 -1.86 -20.68 -14.98
N ALA A 311 -1.90 -21.17 -16.22
CA ALA A 311 -3.11 -21.26 -17.05
C ALA A 311 -4.12 -22.33 -16.60
N GLY A 312 -3.87 -23.03 -15.47
CA GLY A 312 -4.82 -23.99 -14.89
C GLY A 312 -4.64 -25.45 -15.31
N ALA A 313 -3.62 -25.78 -16.11
CA ALA A 313 -3.28 -27.18 -16.38
C ALA A 313 -2.85 -27.91 -15.10
N ASP A 314 -2.99 -29.25 -15.08
CA ASP A 314 -2.63 -30.07 -13.92
C ASP A 314 -1.12 -30.33 -13.82
N VAL A 315 -0.34 -29.25 -13.83
CA VAL A 315 1.09 -29.23 -13.59
C VAL A 315 1.39 -28.13 -12.58
N ASN A 316 2.33 -28.39 -11.66
CA ASN A 316 2.69 -27.39 -10.66
C ASN A 316 3.61 -26.32 -11.29
N PRO A 317 3.24 -25.03 -11.24
CA PRO A 317 3.98 -23.95 -11.89
C PRO A 317 5.15 -23.41 -11.07
N ARG A 318 5.55 -24.06 -9.96
CA ARG A 318 6.68 -23.59 -9.14
C ARG A 318 7.94 -23.44 -9.97
N ILE A 319 8.78 -22.50 -9.56
CA ILE A 319 10.17 -22.43 -10.00
C ILE A 319 10.90 -23.65 -9.41
N ARG A 320 11.54 -24.42 -10.29
CA ARG A 320 12.23 -25.66 -9.89
C ARG A 320 13.68 -25.40 -9.47
N ALA A 321 14.33 -24.47 -10.16
CA ALA A 321 15.70 -24.11 -9.93
C ALA A 321 15.93 -22.63 -10.27
N PHE A 322 16.77 -21.98 -9.47
CA PHE A 322 17.37 -20.68 -9.77
C PHE A 322 18.85 -20.89 -10.11
N ARG A 323 19.30 -20.30 -11.20
CA ARG A 323 20.73 -20.22 -11.56
C ARG A 323 21.15 -18.77 -11.51
N VAL A 324 21.96 -18.42 -10.51
CA VAL A 324 22.49 -17.06 -10.32
C VAL A 324 23.95 -17.04 -10.77
N THR A 325 24.27 -16.15 -11.70
CA THR A 325 25.65 -15.84 -12.07
C THR A 325 26.00 -14.48 -11.50
N MET A 326 26.99 -14.41 -10.61
CA MET A 326 27.51 -13.18 -10.02
C MET A 326 28.82 -12.81 -10.70
N ASN A 327 28.86 -11.68 -11.40
CA ASN A 327 30.08 -11.11 -11.96
C ASN A 327 30.60 -10.02 -11.02
N VAL A 328 31.79 -10.21 -10.48
CA VAL A 328 32.41 -9.31 -9.49
C VAL A 328 33.74 -8.76 -10.02
N ASP A 329 33.99 -7.47 -9.74
CA ASP A 329 35.27 -6.80 -10.02
C ASP A 329 35.92 -6.34 -8.71
N GLY A 330 37.20 -6.67 -8.51
CA GLY A 330 37.97 -6.37 -7.31
C GLY A 330 38.35 -7.59 -6.46
N PRO A 331 37.40 -8.44 -6.03
CA PRO A 331 37.70 -9.59 -5.18
C PRO A 331 38.51 -10.68 -5.89
N THR A 332 39.23 -11.50 -5.14
CA THR A 332 39.75 -12.79 -5.59
C THR A 332 38.63 -13.84 -5.66
N MET A 333 38.86 -14.96 -6.37
CA MET A 333 37.88 -16.06 -6.40
C MET A 333 37.57 -16.61 -5.00
N GLU A 334 38.57 -16.74 -4.12
CA GLU A 334 38.38 -17.20 -2.73
C GLU A 334 37.48 -16.24 -1.94
N GLU A 335 37.70 -14.93 -2.06
CA GLU A 335 36.85 -13.91 -1.46
C GLU A 335 35.42 -13.94 -2.03
N ALA A 336 35.27 -14.13 -3.34
CA ALA A 336 33.96 -14.25 -3.99
C ALA A 336 33.19 -15.50 -3.52
N GLU A 337 33.86 -16.64 -3.34
CA GLU A 337 33.26 -17.87 -2.79
C GLU A 337 32.82 -17.67 -1.33
N MET A 338 33.63 -17.00 -0.50
CA MET A 338 33.23 -16.61 0.85
C MET A 338 32.00 -15.69 0.84
N MET A 339 31.94 -14.72 -0.08
CA MET A 339 30.77 -13.86 -0.25
C MET A 339 29.52 -14.64 -0.69
N ALA A 340 29.66 -15.65 -1.57
CA ALA A 340 28.56 -16.54 -1.93
C ALA A 340 28.05 -17.37 -0.75
N GLU A 341 28.95 -17.82 0.12
CA GLU A 341 28.57 -18.48 1.37
C GLU A 341 27.78 -17.53 2.27
N GLN A 342 28.23 -16.29 2.45
CA GLN A 342 27.49 -15.30 3.24
C GLN A 342 26.13 -14.93 2.61
N PHE A 343 26.04 -14.86 1.27
CA PHE A 343 24.77 -14.70 0.57
C PHE A 343 23.77 -15.80 0.92
N SER A 344 24.21 -17.06 0.96
CA SER A 344 23.35 -18.19 1.32
C SER A 344 22.86 -18.18 2.78
N GLN A 345 23.55 -17.45 3.65
CA GLN A 345 23.26 -17.39 5.10
C GLN A 345 22.47 -16.14 5.48
N ARG A 346 22.81 -14.98 4.91
CA ARG A 346 22.28 -13.67 5.33
C ARG A 346 21.13 -13.16 4.46
N CYS A 347 20.99 -13.64 3.23
CA CYS A 347 19.91 -13.13 2.37
C CYS A 347 18.56 -13.76 2.74
N PRO A 348 17.55 -12.95 3.12
CA PRO A 348 16.21 -13.46 3.44
C PRO A 348 15.53 -14.09 2.22
N ILE A 349 15.79 -13.57 1.00
CA ILE A 349 15.20 -14.14 -0.24
C ILE A 349 15.76 -15.54 -0.51
N TYR A 350 17.09 -15.69 -0.44
CA TYR A 350 17.75 -16.98 -0.64
C TYR A 350 17.26 -18.00 0.39
N THR A 351 17.34 -17.65 1.68
CA THR A 351 17.00 -18.57 2.78
C THR A 351 15.51 -18.92 2.81
N THR A 352 14.64 -18.02 2.33
CA THR A 352 13.22 -18.32 2.07
C THR A 352 13.05 -19.27 0.90
N PHE A 353 13.70 -19.07 -0.26
CA PHE A 353 13.49 -19.92 -1.44
C PHE A 353 14.00 -21.35 -1.27
N VAL A 354 15.12 -21.55 -0.56
CA VAL A 354 15.65 -22.90 -0.30
C VAL A 354 14.91 -23.63 0.83
N ARG A 355 14.00 -22.94 1.52
CA ARG A 355 13.12 -23.49 2.55
C ARG A 355 11.67 -23.32 2.13
N SER A 356 10.74 -23.86 2.89
CA SER A 356 9.32 -23.62 2.68
C SER A 356 8.77 -22.86 3.88
N ALA A 357 7.86 -21.93 3.65
CA ALA A 357 7.08 -21.31 4.70
C ALA A 357 5.57 -21.54 4.46
N PRO A 358 4.77 -21.73 5.54
CA PRO A 358 3.33 -21.65 5.42
C PRO A 358 2.90 -20.29 4.90
N ILE A 359 1.87 -20.30 4.06
CA ILE A 359 1.21 -19.11 3.55
C ILE A 359 -0.26 -19.24 3.96
N GLU A 360 -0.69 -18.39 4.89
CA GLU A 360 -2.09 -18.28 5.27
C GLU A 360 -2.79 -17.30 4.32
N VAL A 361 -3.96 -17.67 3.82
CA VAL A 361 -4.80 -16.79 3.00
C VAL A 361 -6.12 -16.57 3.71
N THR A 362 -6.39 -15.33 4.07
CA THR A 362 -7.63 -14.88 4.68
C THR A 362 -8.43 -14.09 3.66
N ASN A 363 -9.66 -14.51 3.37
CA ASN A 363 -10.57 -13.74 2.53
C ASN A 363 -11.46 -12.85 3.38
N VAL A 364 -11.48 -11.55 3.07
CA VAL A 364 -12.43 -10.57 3.58
C VAL A 364 -13.39 -10.26 2.44
N LEU A 365 -14.65 -10.66 2.60
CA LEU A 365 -15.69 -10.40 1.61
C LEU A 365 -16.21 -8.98 1.81
N MET A 366 -15.99 -8.15 0.80
CA MET A 366 -16.57 -6.83 0.68
C MET A 366 -17.96 -7.02 0.06
N ASP A 367 -19.00 -6.69 0.80
CA ASP A 367 -20.36 -7.00 0.39
C ASP A 367 -20.90 -5.89 -0.52
N ALA A 368 -21.01 -6.17 -1.84
CA ALA A 368 -21.77 -5.32 -2.77
C ALA A 368 -23.28 -5.31 -2.44
N SER A 369 -23.75 -6.32 -1.70
CA SER A 369 -25.15 -6.64 -1.45
C SER A 369 -25.61 -6.47 -0.01
N ALA A 370 -24.82 -5.78 0.83
CA ALA A 370 -25.32 -5.21 2.08
C ALA A 370 -26.31 -4.04 1.85
N GLN A 371 -26.91 -3.93 0.66
CA GLN A 371 -28.19 -3.24 0.43
C GLN A 371 -29.42 -4.15 0.63
N GLY A 372 -29.24 -5.37 1.17
CA GLY A 372 -30.34 -6.24 1.60
C GLY A 372 -30.87 -5.85 2.98
N GLU A 373 -32.17 -5.57 3.07
CA GLU A 373 -32.92 -5.20 4.27
C GLU A 373 -32.42 -5.91 5.55
N GLN A 374 -31.65 -5.17 6.35
CA GLN A 374 -31.02 -5.64 7.58
C GLN A 374 -32.12 -6.03 8.57
N PRO A 375 -32.08 -7.23 9.19
CA PRO A 375 -33.02 -7.56 10.25
C PRO A 375 -32.86 -6.52 11.36
N ALA A 376 -33.96 -5.88 11.78
CA ALA A 376 -34.00 -4.75 12.70
C ALA A 376 -32.82 -4.73 13.69
N ALA A 377 -31.79 -3.97 13.35
CA ALA A 377 -30.56 -3.88 14.12
C ALA A 377 -30.86 -3.20 15.46
N ASN A 378 -30.21 -3.65 16.53
CA ASN A 378 -30.01 -2.78 17.68
C ASN A 378 -29.07 -1.67 17.22
N ALA A 379 -29.63 -0.50 16.91
CA ALA A 379 -28.86 0.67 16.51
C ALA A 379 -27.83 1.03 17.58
N ALA A 380 -26.69 1.56 17.15
CA ALA A 380 -25.67 2.06 18.07
C ALA A 380 -26.28 3.08 19.05
N PRO A 381 -25.96 3.00 20.36
CA PRO A 381 -26.39 4.02 21.31
C PRO A 381 -25.96 5.41 20.82
N THR A 382 -26.89 6.36 20.86
CA THR A 382 -26.60 7.75 20.49
C THR A 382 -26.14 8.53 21.71
N VAL A 383 -25.03 9.24 21.56
CA VAL A 383 -24.54 10.23 22.52
C VAL A 383 -24.56 11.59 21.85
N THR A 384 -25.20 12.56 22.48
CA THR A 384 -25.30 13.93 21.96
C THR A 384 -24.34 14.85 22.69
N PHE A 385 -23.57 15.63 21.91
CA PHE A 385 -22.80 16.78 22.38
C PHE A 385 -23.32 18.04 21.67
N THR A 386 -23.41 19.13 22.41
CA THR A 386 -23.88 20.42 21.91
C THR A 386 -22.79 21.46 22.05
N ALA A 387 -22.43 22.16 20.97
CA ALA A 387 -21.64 23.38 21.06
C ALA A 387 -22.58 24.57 21.35
N ALA A 388 -22.38 25.23 22.49
CA ALA A 388 -23.14 26.40 22.89
C ALA A 388 -22.30 27.32 23.78
N ASN A 389 -22.42 28.63 23.58
CA ASN A 389 -21.66 29.66 24.30
C ASN A 389 -20.14 29.46 24.24
N SER A 390 -19.64 28.95 23.11
CA SER A 390 -18.23 28.58 22.91
C SER A 390 -17.72 27.56 23.95
N ALA A 391 -18.56 26.59 24.31
CA ALA A 391 -18.19 25.41 25.07
C ALA A 391 -18.96 24.16 24.58
N TYR A 392 -18.50 22.97 25.01
CA TYR A 392 -19.24 21.71 24.80
C TYR A 392 -20.12 21.38 26.00
N GLU A 393 -21.38 21.07 25.72
CA GLU A 393 -22.33 20.46 26.66
C GLU A 393 -22.56 19.00 26.24
N GLY A 394 -22.44 18.05 27.19
CA GLY A 394 -22.60 16.63 26.92
C GLY A 394 -22.21 15.79 28.14
N PRO A 395 -22.20 14.45 28.02
CA PRO A 395 -21.73 13.60 29.10
C PRO A 395 -20.21 13.63 29.23
N ASP A 396 -19.70 13.72 30.45
CA ASP A 396 -18.26 13.60 30.75
C ASP A 396 -17.76 12.14 30.64
N SER A 397 -18.68 11.17 30.52
CA SER A 397 -18.34 9.76 30.35
C SER A 397 -19.36 8.99 29.53
N ILE A 398 -18.89 8.04 28.72
CA ILE A 398 -19.71 7.15 27.88
C ILE A 398 -19.23 5.69 28.01
N PRO A 399 -20.07 4.68 27.71
CA PRO A 399 -19.61 3.31 27.57
C PRO A 399 -18.79 3.12 26.28
N ALA A 400 -17.82 2.21 26.30
CA ALA A 400 -17.08 1.78 25.12
C ALA A 400 -17.95 0.97 24.15
N GLY A 401 -17.50 0.91 22.90
CA GLY A 401 -18.15 0.21 21.81
C GLY A 401 -18.66 1.13 20.70
N LEU A 402 -19.32 0.52 19.73
CA LEU A 402 -19.91 1.22 18.58
C LEU A 402 -20.94 2.25 19.04
N THR A 403 -20.64 3.52 18.84
CA THR A 403 -21.41 4.66 19.37
C THR A 403 -21.71 5.64 18.26
N ARG A 404 -22.98 6.09 18.15
CA ARG A 404 -23.37 7.20 17.27
C ARG A 404 -23.20 8.52 18.03
N ILE A 405 -22.21 9.30 17.66
CA ILE A 405 -21.98 10.64 18.20
C ILE A 405 -22.80 11.63 17.38
N GLU A 406 -23.76 12.28 18.02
CA GLU A 406 -24.55 13.37 17.45
C GLU A 406 -24.00 14.70 17.94
N PHE A 407 -23.61 15.56 17.01
CA PHE A 407 -23.10 16.88 17.27
C PHE A 407 -24.11 17.94 16.86
N VAL A 408 -24.61 18.69 17.84
CA VAL A 408 -25.52 19.82 17.65
C VAL A 408 -24.74 21.11 17.80
N ASN A 409 -24.71 21.95 16.78
CA ASN A 409 -24.11 23.27 16.89
C ASN A 409 -25.21 24.32 17.14
N ALA A 410 -25.34 24.75 18.39
CA ALA A 410 -26.30 25.78 18.81
C ALA A 410 -25.69 27.20 18.83
N ASP A 411 -24.42 27.35 18.46
CA ASP A 411 -23.74 28.63 18.38
C ASP A 411 -23.93 29.31 17.00
N GLU A 412 -23.57 30.60 16.93
CA GLU A 412 -23.65 31.40 15.71
C GLU A 412 -22.43 31.22 14.77
N LYS A 413 -21.49 30.35 15.16
CA LYS A 413 -20.27 30.03 14.40
C LYS A 413 -20.21 28.55 14.08
N GLU A 414 -19.44 28.20 13.06
CA GLU A 414 -19.08 26.81 12.80
C GLU A 414 -18.17 26.28 13.92
N HIS A 415 -18.38 25.02 14.28
CA HIS A 415 -17.52 24.30 15.21
C HIS A 415 -17.30 22.87 14.70
N THR A 416 -16.24 22.21 15.19
CA THR A 416 -15.98 20.81 14.88
C THR A 416 -16.02 19.96 16.15
N LEU A 417 -16.65 18.79 16.12
CA LEU A 417 -16.49 17.82 17.21
C LEU A 417 -15.51 16.74 16.76
N TRP A 418 -14.24 16.96 17.04
CA TRP A 418 -13.17 15.99 16.77
C TRP A 418 -12.76 15.30 18.05
N LEU A 419 -12.43 14.02 17.94
CA LEU A 419 -12.15 13.15 19.06
C LEU A 419 -10.73 12.57 18.94
N VAL A 420 -9.94 12.67 20.01
CA VAL A 420 -8.62 12.04 20.08
C VAL A 420 -8.48 11.26 21.38
N ARG A 421 -8.14 9.96 21.28
CA ARG A 421 -7.77 9.12 22.42
C ARG A 421 -6.34 9.43 22.81
N ARG A 422 -6.08 9.46 24.11
CA ARG A 422 -4.76 9.69 24.69
C ARG A 422 -4.35 8.46 25.49
N ASP A 423 -3.08 8.12 25.44
CA ASP A 423 -2.52 7.11 26.34
C ASP A 423 -2.45 7.61 27.80
N GLU A 424 -2.32 6.67 28.73
CA GLU A 424 -2.30 6.95 30.16
C GLU A 424 -1.23 7.99 30.53
N GLY A 425 -1.62 9.02 31.27
CA GLY A 425 -0.73 10.09 31.73
C GLY A 425 -0.55 11.24 30.75
N LYS A 426 -1.16 11.18 29.55
CA LYS A 426 -1.20 12.31 28.60
C LYS A 426 -2.37 13.23 28.90
N SER A 427 -2.11 14.53 28.85
CA SER A 427 -3.07 15.59 29.14
C SER A 427 -3.62 16.22 27.86
N PHE A 428 -4.63 17.09 28.00
CA PHE A 428 -5.08 17.91 26.89
C PHE A 428 -3.99 18.88 26.40
N ASP A 429 -3.16 19.41 27.32
CA ASP A 429 -2.04 20.29 26.95
C ASP A 429 -1.02 19.57 26.06
N ASP A 430 -0.83 18.26 26.22
CA ASP A 430 0.01 17.46 25.33
C ASP A 430 -0.57 17.41 23.91
N VAL A 431 -1.90 17.25 23.78
CA VAL A 431 -2.60 17.29 22.49
C VAL A 431 -2.47 18.67 21.84
N LEU A 432 -2.66 19.74 22.62
CA LEU A 432 -2.44 21.11 22.15
C LEU A 432 -1.01 21.33 21.65
N GLY A 433 -0.03 20.70 22.30
CA GLY A 433 1.38 20.71 21.89
C GLY A 433 1.62 20.11 20.50
N VAL A 434 0.92 19.02 20.16
CA VAL A 434 0.97 18.41 18.82
C VAL A 434 0.54 19.43 17.76
N PHE A 435 -0.61 20.06 17.95
CA PHE A 435 -1.14 21.04 16.99
C PHE A 435 -0.29 22.30 16.88
N ALA A 436 0.33 22.75 17.98
CA ALA A 436 1.26 23.87 17.94
C ALA A 436 2.51 23.58 17.08
N ALA A 437 2.90 22.31 16.95
CA ALA A 437 4.07 21.87 16.19
C ALA A 437 3.77 21.56 14.70
N LEU A 438 2.51 21.28 14.34
CA LEU A 438 2.10 20.91 12.96
C LEU A 438 2.53 21.92 11.88
N GLY A 439 2.82 23.17 12.23
CA GLY A 439 3.27 24.20 11.29
C GLY A 439 4.77 24.19 10.98
N SER A 440 5.59 23.46 11.74
CA SER A 440 7.07 23.46 11.58
C SER A 440 7.67 22.07 11.45
N GLU A 441 7.16 21.10 12.21
CA GLU A 441 7.62 19.70 12.22
C GLU A 441 6.38 18.82 12.50
N PRO A 442 5.55 18.53 11.47
CA PRO A 442 4.33 17.77 11.68
C PRO A 442 4.65 16.34 12.13
N GLU A 443 4.26 16.01 13.36
CA GLU A 443 4.37 14.67 13.92
C GLU A 443 3.01 14.27 14.50
N PHE A 444 2.53 13.08 14.16
CA PHE A 444 1.37 12.45 14.78
C PHE A 444 1.87 11.36 15.74
N PRO A 445 2.06 11.68 17.03
CA PRO A 445 2.66 10.71 17.94
C PRO A 445 1.73 9.53 18.22
N GLU A 446 2.31 8.34 18.36
CA GLU A 446 1.56 7.08 18.60
C GLU A 446 0.70 7.10 19.87
N TRP A 447 1.04 7.93 20.86
CA TRP A 447 0.27 8.07 22.10
C TRP A 447 -1.07 8.78 21.91
N ALA A 448 -1.29 9.41 20.75
CA ALA A 448 -2.53 10.06 20.35
C ALA A 448 -3.16 9.31 19.18
N VAL A 449 -4.41 8.86 19.35
CA VAL A 449 -5.16 8.19 18.29
C VAL A 449 -6.36 9.06 17.92
N TRP A 450 -6.39 9.57 16.70
CA TRP A 450 -7.49 10.43 16.23
C TRP A 450 -8.65 9.55 15.75
N HIS A 451 -9.83 9.74 16.34
CA HIS A 451 -11.06 8.99 16.08
C HIS A 451 -12.02 9.74 15.15
N GLY A 452 -11.48 10.64 14.33
CA GLY A 452 -12.23 11.50 13.44
C GLY A 452 -13.18 12.48 14.14
N GLY A 453 -14.19 12.90 13.40
CA GLY A 453 -15.11 13.93 13.84
C GLY A 453 -15.80 14.64 12.68
N VAL A 454 -16.81 15.44 13.01
CA VAL A 454 -17.64 16.16 12.03
C VAL A 454 -17.56 17.67 12.26
N THR A 455 -17.77 18.42 11.19
CA THR A 455 -17.90 19.88 11.21
C THR A 455 -19.38 20.25 11.01
N ALA A 456 -19.90 21.15 11.85
CA ALA A 456 -21.27 21.62 11.76
C ALA A 456 -21.31 23.15 11.74
N GLY A 457 -22.02 23.72 10.76
CA GLY A 457 -22.30 25.14 10.70
C GLY A 457 -23.32 25.60 11.76
N PRO A 458 -23.57 26.92 11.87
CA PRO A 458 -24.51 27.47 12.84
C PRO A 458 -25.91 26.86 12.72
N GLY A 459 -26.44 26.31 13.83
CA GLY A 459 -27.76 25.69 13.89
C GLY A 459 -27.84 24.31 13.24
N GLU A 460 -26.74 23.76 12.73
CA GLU A 460 -26.72 22.44 12.11
C GLU A 460 -26.56 21.32 13.15
N THR A 461 -27.02 20.14 12.76
CA THR A 461 -26.73 18.88 13.45
C THR A 461 -26.05 17.94 12.47
N ARG A 462 -25.02 17.24 12.94
CA ARG A 462 -24.29 16.22 12.20
C ARG A 462 -24.07 15.01 13.09
N ALA A 463 -23.90 13.84 12.50
CA ALA A 463 -23.62 12.63 13.26
C ALA A 463 -22.60 11.75 12.55
N TYR A 464 -21.84 11.02 13.36
CA TYR A 464 -20.99 9.94 12.91
C TYR A 464 -21.00 8.80 13.92
N THR A 465 -20.73 7.59 13.45
CA THR A 465 -20.64 6.38 14.26
C THR A 465 -19.20 5.88 14.20
N MET A 466 -18.66 5.48 15.34
CA MET A 466 -17.33 4.85 15.42
C MET A 466 -17.31 3.85 16.59
N ASP A 467 -16.44 2.84 16.50
CA ASP A 467 -16.11 2.00 17.65
C ASP A 467 -15.11 2.72 18.55
N ILE A 468 -15.52 3.00 19.79
CA ILE A 468 -14.75 3.81 20.73
C ILE A 468 -14.25 2.91 21.86
N ALA A 469 -12.94 2.67 21.89
CA ALA A 469 -12.30 1.85 22.90
C ALA A 469 -12.31 2.56 24.28
N PRO A 470 -12.24 1.81 25.40
CA PRO A 470 -12.05 2.42 26.72
C PRO A 470 -10.79 3.27 26.78
N GLY A 471 -10.85 4.41 27.47
CA GLY A 471 -9.71 5.32 27.61
C GLY A 471 -10.12 6.76 27.86
N ASP A 472 -9.12 7.64 27.93
CA ASP A 472 -9.30 9.08 28.10
C ASP A 472 -9.19 9.78 26.76
N TYR A 473 -10.19 10.60 26.46
CA TYR A 473 -10.32 11.29 25.19
C TYR A 473 -10.39 12.79 25.39
N THR A 474 -10.00 13.53 24.36
CA THR A 474 -10.26 14.96 24.22
C THR A 474 -11.23 15.17 23.08
N ILE A 475 -12.29 15.92 23.36
CA ILE A 475 -13.17 16.53 22.37
C ILE A 475 -12.66 17.96 22.12
N TYR A 476 -12.53 18.38 20.86
CA TYR A 476 -12.03 19.72 20.55
C TYR A 476 -12.57 20.28 19.24
N SER A 477 -12.66 21.61 19.15
CA SER A 477 -12.93 22.36 17.93
C SER A 477 -11.63 22.84 17.27
N PHE A 478 -11.41 22.44 16.02
CA PHE A 478 -10.31 22.92 15.19
C PHE A 478 -10.70 24.14 14.32
N SER A 479 -11.96 24.58 14.37
CA SER A 479 -12.40 25.83 13.74
C SER A 479 -11.63 27.03 14.32
N ALA A 480 -11.30 28.00 13.46
CA ALA A 480 -10.57 29.19 13.87
C ALA A 480 -11.51 30.30 14.35
N ASN A 481 -11.10 31.02 15.39
CA ASN A 481 -11.79 32.24 15.84
C ASN A 481 -11.53 33.43 14.89
N ALA A 482 -12.06 34.60 15.22
CA ALA A 482 -11.95 35.81 14.39
C ALA A 482 -10.51 36.28 14.15
N ASP A 483 -9.58 35.91 15.04
CA ASP A 483 -8.16 36.23 14.97
C ASP A 483 -7.33 35.12 14.29
N GLY A 484 -8.00 34.06 13.79
CA GLY A 484 -7.34 32.93 13.12
C GLY A 484 -6.76 31.88 14.07
N VAL A 485 -7.01 31.98 15.38
CA VAL A 485 -6.53 31.00 16.37
C VAL A 485 -7.55 29.86 16.50
N PRO A 486 -7.14 28.58 16.42
CA PRO A 486 -8.04 27.45 16.63
C PRO A 486 -8.75 27.53 17.99
N GLU A 487 -10.06 27.32 18.00
CA GLU A 487 -10.90 27.58 19.17
C GLU A 487 -10.64 26.64 20.34
N MET A 488 -10.03 25.48 20.10
CA MET A 488 -9.52 24.58 21.16
C MET A 488 -8.51 25.27 22.10
N PHE A 489 -7.74 26.26 21.63
CA PHE A 489 -6.85 27.05 22.48
C PHE A 489 -7.58 28.14 23.27
N THR A 490 -8.85 28.39 22.95
CA THR A 490 -9.67 29.45 23.56
C THR A 490 -10.91 28.91 24.29
N GLY A 491 -10.96 27.61 24.56
CA GLY A 491 -11.98 26.99 25.43
C GLY A 491 -12.93 26.01 24.75
N MET A 492 -12.88 25.83 23.43
CA MET A 492 -13.67 24.81 22.73
C MET A 492 -13.01 23.43 22.79
N SER A 493 -12.91 22.91 24.01
CA SER A 493 -12.35 21.59 24.31
C SER A 493 -12.95 21.01 25.58
N ALA A 494 -13.12 19.70 25.64
CA ALA A 494 -13.59 18.98 26.82
C ALA A 494 -12.90 17.62 26.95
N ASP A 495 -12.72 17.15 28.19
CA ASP A 495 -12.31 15.77 28.45
C ASP A 495 -13.53 14.84 28.39
N LEU A 496 -13.31 13.62 27.89
CA LEU A 496 -14.30 12.55 27.85
C LEU A 496 -13.66 11.24 28.34
N THR A 497 -14.28 10.58 29.32
CA THR A 497 -13.86 9.25 29.77
C THR A 497 -14.74 8.17 29.14
N VAL A 498 -14.12 7.24 28.40
CA VAL A 498 -14.80 6.08 27.84
C VAL A 498 -14.57 4.88 28.75
N THR A 499 -15.64 4.37 29.33
CA THR A 499 -15.61 3.31 30.33
C THR A 499 -15.77 1.94 29.69
N ALA A 500 -15.11 0.91 30.23
CA ALA A 500 -15.28 -0.46 29.74
C ALA A 500 -16.75 -0.89 29.81
N ALA A 501 -17.25 -1.49 28.73
CA ALA A 501 -18.60 -2.01 28.62
C ALA A 501 -18.58 -3.45 28.07
N GLU A 502 -19.64 -4.21 28.34
CA GLU A 502 -19.80 -5.54 27.74
C GLU A 502 -20.14 -5.40 26.25
N ALA A 503 -19.68 -6.36 25.44
CA ALA A 503 -20.00 -6.40 24.02
C ALA A 503 -21.52 -6.45 23.83
N THR A 504 -22.07 -5.36 23.32
CA THR A 504 -23.47 -5.28 22.92
C THR A 504 -23.54 -5.81 21.49
N GLY A 505 -24.48 -6.70 21.16
CA GLY A 505 -24.67 -7.23 19.80
C GLY A 505 -25.17 -6.18 18.79
N VAL A 506 -24.71 -4.94 18.92
CA VAL A 506 -24.91 -3.80 18.02
C VAL A 506 -24.09 -4.06 16.76
N THR A 507 -24.67 -3.74 15.61
CA THR A 507 -24.01 -3.86 14.31
C THR A 507 -23.75 -2.48 13.72
N PRO A 508 -22.66 -2.27 12.96
CA PRO A 508 -22.43 -1.04 12.21
C PRO A 508 -23.62 -0.67 11.31
N PRO A 509 -23.82 0.62 11.02
CA PRO A 509 -24.81 1.03 10.03
C PRO A 509 -24.42 0.50 8.65
N ALA A 510 -25.41 0.19 7.82
CA ALA A 510 -25.18 -0.09 6.41
C ALA A 510 -24.69 1.19 5.71
N ALA A 511 -23.67 1.05 4.87
CA ALA A 511 -23.08 2.17 4.14
C ALA A 511 -23.60 2.19 2.70
N ASP A 512 -23.96 3.38 2.22
CA ASP A 512 -24.36 3.65 0.84
C ASP A 512 -23.13 3.96 -0.05
N LEU A 513 -22.07 4.50 0.56
CA LEU A 513 -20.78 4.78 -0.06
C LEU A 513 -19.67 4.32 0.89
N ARG A 514 -18.60 3.75 0.32
CA ARG A 514 -17.40 3.37 1.08
C ARG A 514 -16.19 4.11 0.52
N THR A 515 -15.37 4.64 1.42
CA THR A 515 -14.13 5.32 1.10
C THR A 515 -13.00 4.75 1.94
N GLU A 516 -12.01 4.14 1.30
CA GLU A 516 -10.76 3.73 1.95
C GLU A 516 -9.70 4.81 1.74
N MET A 517 -9.06 5.23 2.82
CA MET A 517 -7.93 6.14 2.84
C MET A 517 -6.67 5.30 2.94
N VAL A 518 -5.83 5.34 1.90
CA VAL A 518 -4.65 4.50 1.79
C VAL A 518 -3.48 5.32 1.24
N ASP A 519 -2.53 5.61 2.12
CA ASP A 519 -1.40 6.51 1.88
C ASP A 519 -1.89 7.80 1.19
N TYR A 520 -1.34 8.19 0.04
CA TYR A 520 -1.79 9.39 -0.68
C TYR A 520 -2.95 9.15 -1.65
N SER A 521 -3.89 8.26 -1.34
CA SER A 521 -5.01 7.94 -2.23
C SER A 521 -6.31 7.63 -1.50
N TYR A 522 -7.43 7.82 -2.22
CA TYR A 522 -8.73 7.28 -1.83
C TYR A 522 -9.15 6.16 -2.79
N VAL A 523 -9.72 5.10 -2.24
CA VAL A 523 -10.52 4.13 -3.00
C VAL A 523 -11.98 4.37 -2.66
N VAL A 524 -12.78 4.66 -3.68
CA VAL A 524 -14.21 4.94 -3.52
C VAL A 524 -15.00 3.80 -4.15
N ALA A 525 -15.92 3.21 -3.38
CA ALA A 525 -16.80 2.14 -3.83
C ALA A 525 -18.26 2.47 -3.48
N GLY A 526 -19.16 2.12 -4.40
CA GLY A 526 -20.58 2.45 -4.32
C GLY A 526 -20.99 3.55 -5.30
N ALA A 527 -22.30 3.69 -5.49
CA ALA A 527 -22.93 4.68 -6.35
C ALA A 527 -24.15 5.25 -5.61
N PRO A 528 -23.95 6.24 -4.72
CA PRO A 528 -25.03 6.80 -3.93
C PRO A 528 -26.01 7.57 -4.83
N THR A 529 -27.28 7.49 -4.48
CA THR A 529 -28.33 8.34 -5.05
C THR A 529 -28.52 9.59 -4.21
N ALA A 530 -29.05 10.66 -4.79
CA ALA A 530 -29.37 11.88 -4.05
C ALA A 530 -30.30 11.62 -2.84
N GLY A 531 -29.99 12.23 -1.71
CA GLY A 531 -30.68 12.10 -0.43
C GLY A 531 -29.73 11.82 0.75
N PRO A 532 -30.25 11.25 1.85
CA PRO A 532 -29.45 10.81 2.97
C PRO A 532 -28.54 9.65 2.57
N VAL A 533 -27.26 9.79 2.86
CA VAL A 533 -26.20 8.82 2.54
C VAL A 533 -25.37 8.58 3.80
N ILE A 534 -25.14 7.31 4.11
CA ILE A 534 -24.17 6.89 5.11
C ILE A 534 -22.87 6.53 4.39
N VAL A 535 -21.81 7.26 4.70
CA VAL A 535 -20.48 7.01 4.13
C VAL A 535 -19.62 6.29 5.17
N GLU A 536 -19.17 5.09 4.84
CA GLU A 536 -18.12 4.40 5.60
C GLU A 536 -16.75 4.91 5.16
N VAL A 537 -15.90 5.24 6.14
CA VAL A 537 -14.52 5.65 5.93
C VAL A 537 -13.63 4.69 6.69
N THR A 538 -12.65 4.11 6.00
CA THR A 538 -11.62 3.26 6.60
C THR A 538 -10.25 3.87 6.36
N ASN A 539 -9.41 3.97 7.39
CA ASN A 539 -8.00 4.31 7.20
C ASN A 539 -7.11 3.05 7.23
N THR A 540 -6.55 2.67 6.08
CA THR A 540 -5.55 1.60 5.94
C THR A 540 -4.15 2.12 5.61
N GLY A 541 -4.00 3.44 5.40
CA GLY A 541 -2.75 4.14 5.16
C GLY A 541 -1.89 4.31 6.41
N MET A 542 -0.60 4.55 6.23
CA MET A 542 0.35 4.61 7.36
C MET A 542 0.23 5.87 8.22
N GLU A 543 -0.34 6.95 7.69
CA GLU A 543 -0.53 8.22 8.40
C GLU A 543 -2.01 8.44 8.77
N PRO A 544 -2.30 9.34 9.72
CA PRO A 544 -3.66 9.84 9.88
C PRO A 544 -4.16 10.50 8.59
N HIS A 545 -5.36 10.15 8.18
CA HIS A 545 -6.00 10.73 7.00
C HIS A 545 -7.40 11.23 7.35
N GLU A 546 -7.89 12.20 6.62
CA GLU A 546 -9.28 12.68 6.70
C GLU A 546 -9.96 12.49 5.35
N ALA A 547 -11.30 12.52 5.31
CA ALA A 547 -12.08 12.38 4.10
C ALA A 547 -13.11 13.51 3.99
N PHE A 548 -12.68 14.69 3.54
CA PHE A 548 -13.58 15.81 3.30
C PHE A 548 -14.20 15.78 1.92
N VAL A 549 -15.53 15.89 1.88
CA VAL A 549 -16.37 15.87 0.69
C VAL A 549 -16.75 17.28 0.27
N TYR A 550 -16.51 17.57 -1.00
CA TYR A 550 -16.86 18.81 -1.65
C TYR A 550 -17.74 18.55 -2.86
N LYS A 551 -18.86 19.26 -2.99
CA LYS A 551 -19.67 19.26 -4.21
C LYS A 551 -18.95 20.11 -5.25
N LEU A 552 -18.72 19.55 -6.44
CA LEU A 552 -18.08 20.25 -7.54
C LEU A 552 -19.10 21.09 -8.32
N ALA A 553 -18.65 22.20 -8.89
CA ALA A 553 -19.44 22.96 -9.84
C ALA A 553 -19.71 22.11 -11.10
N GLU A 554 -20.79 22.40 -11.81
CA GLU A 554 -21.16 21.65 -13.02
C GLU A 554 -20.02 21.65 -14.04
N GLY A 555 -19.54 20.45 -14.39
CA GLY A 555 -18.45 20.23 -15.33
C GLY A 555 -17.04 20.48 -14.78
N ALA A 556 -16.91 20.85 -13.50
CA ALA A 556 -15.60 20.99 -12.86
C ALA A 556 -15.02 19.62 -12.47
N THR A 557 -13.71 19.49 -12.58
CA THR A 557 -12.95 18.30 -12.19
C THR A 557 -12.27 18.47 -10.83
N VAL A 558 -11.99 17.35 -10.14
CA VAL A 558 -11.20 17.37 -8.91
C VAL A 558 -9.82 18.03 -9.08
N GLN A 559 -9.23 17.93 -10.28
CA GLN A 559 -7.95 18.56 -10.61
C GLN A 559 -8.07 20.10 -10.68
N GLU A 560 -9.10 20.63 -11.33
CA GLU A 560 -9.33 22.08 -11.39
C GLU A 560 -9.62 22.67 -9.99
N VAL A 561 -10.29 21.89 -9.15
CA VAL A 561 -10.53 22.24 -7.74
C VAL A 561 -9.22 22.28 -6.97
N MET A 562 -8.35 21.28 -7.15
CA MET A 562 -7.02 21.26 -6.54
C MET A 562 -6.19 22.47 -6.98
N GLU A 563 -6.16 22.77 -8.29
CA GLU A 563 -5.46 23.94 -8.82
C GLU A 563 -5.98 25.24 -8.20
N TYR A 564 -7.31 25.37 -8.02
CA TYR A 564 -7.92 26.50 -7.33
C TYR A 564 -7.48 26.58 -5.86
N MET A 565 -7.48 25.46 -5.14
CA MET A 565 -7.07 25.40 -3.72
C MET A 565 -5.59 25.76 -3.55
N LEU A 566 -4.73 25.24 -4.43
CA LEU A 566 -3.28 25.52 -4.44
C LEU A 566 -2.97 26.98 -4.78
N ALA A 567 -3.78 27.62 -5.64
CA ALA A 567 -3.62 29.03 -5.98
C ALA A 567 -3.90 29.96 -4.79
N GLY A 568 -4.62 29.51 -3.75
CA GLY A 568 -4.73 30.25 -2.50
C GLY A 568 -5.38 31.63 -2.68
N GLU A 569 -4.71 32.69 -2.20
CA GLU A 569 -5.10 34.09 -2.41
C GLU A 569 -5.02 34.55 -3.87
N ASP A 570 -4.20 33.88 -4.68
CA ASP A 570 -3.98 34.21 -6.09
C ASP A 570 -5.02 33.58 -7.02
N ALA A 571 -5.96 32.79 -6.47
CA ALA A 571 -7.01 32.14 -7.25
C ALA A 571 -7.98 33.16 -7.88
N GLU A 572 -8.11 33.13 -9.21
CA GLU A 572 -9.07 33.97 -9.93
C GLU A 572 -10.46 33.32 -10.00
N GLY A 573 -11.51 34.11 -9.79
CA GLY A 573 -12.89 33.67 -9.93
C GLY A 573 -13.52 33.05 -8.68
N SER A 574 -14.75 32.55 -8.82
CA SER A 574 -15.46 31.88 -7.72
C SER A 574 -14.96 30.45 -7.56
N PRO A 575 -14.90 29.91 -6.31
CA PRO A 575 -14.49 28.53 -6.09
C PRO A 575 -15.34 27.55 -6.89
N PRO A 576 -14.74 26.61 -7.64
CA PRO A 576 -15.49 25.61 -8.42
C PRO A 576 -16.02 24.46 -7.56
N PHE A 577 -16.26 24.70 -6.26
CA PHE A 577 -16.69 23.69 -5.30
C PHE A 577 -17.39 24.31 -4.08
N THR A 578 -18.10 23.48 -3.32
CA THR A 578 -18.70 23.83 -2.02
C THR A 578 -18.44 22.70 -1.02
N ALA A 579 -17.98 23.02 0.18
CA ALA A 579 -17.80 22.04 1.26
C ALA A 579 -19.16 21.47 1.70
N VAL A 580 -19.22 20.16 1.94
CA VAL A 580 -20.47 19.48 2.26
C VAL A 580 -20.40 18.81 3.62
N ALA A 581 -19.46 17.87 3.77
CA ALA A 581 -19.28 17.06 4.95
C ALA A 581 -17.89 16.42 4.93
N GLY A 582 -17.62 15.56 5.90
CA GLY A 582 -16.47 14.69 5.91
C GLY A 582 -16.20 14.16 7.29
N LEU A 583 -15.25 13.23 7.35
CA LEU A 583 -14.74 12.70 8.60
C LEU A 583 -13.30 13.18 8.78
N ALA A 584 -13.11 13.95 9.85
CA ALA A 584 -11.83 14.52 10.24
C ALA A 584 -10.83 13.43 10.66
N PRO A 585 -9.57 13.78 10.99
CA PRO A 585 -8.47 12.82 10.90
C PRO A 585 -8.73 11.54 11.67
N MET A 586 -8.51 10.42 11.00
CA MET A 586 -8.56 9.08 11.57
C MET A 586 -7.16 8.51 11.56
N SER A 587 -6.70 8.00 12.69
CA SER A 587 -5.45 7.21 12.73
C SER A 587 -5.61 5.90 11.96
N ASN A 588 -4.47 5.30 11.58
CA ASN A 588 -4.40 3.98 10.94
C ASN A 588 -5.25 2.93 11.67
N GLY A 589 -5.97 2.11 10.91
CA GLY A 589 -6.72 0.96 11.40
C GLY A 589 -8.13 1.26 11.89
N LEU A 590 -8.56 2.53 11.87
CA LEU A 590 -9.91 2.92 12.28
C LEU A 590 -10.91 2.86 11.14
N ILE A 591 -12.17 2.59 11.51
CA ILE A 591 -13.34 2.61 10.64
C ILE A 591 -14.39 3.52 11.28
N GLY A 592 -15.00 4.41 10.51
CA GLY A 592 -16.08 5.28 10.95
C GLY A 592 -17.16 5.44 9.87
N TRP A 593 -18.36 5.86 10.29
CA TRP A 593 -19.48 6.12 9.38
C TRP A 593 -20.02 7.51 9.64
N TYR A 594 -20.14 8.37 8.63
CA TYR A 594 -20.77 9.68 8.81
C TYR A 594 -22.02 9.82 7.95
N GLU A 595 -22.96 10.61 8.45
CA GLU A 595 -24.25 10.88 7.80
C GLU A 595 -24.16 12.19 7.02
N VAL A 596 -24.59 12.16 5.76
CA VAL A 596 -24.57 13.33 4.88
C VAL A 596 -25.79 13.35 3.96
N GLU A 597 -26.31 14.53 3.67
CA GLU A 597 -27.28 14.74 2.60
C GLU A 597 -26.54 15.11 1.31
N LEU A 598 -26.67 14.29 0.28
CA LEU A 598 -26.07 14.53 -1.03
C LEU A 598 -27.14 14.91 -2.06
N GLU A 599 -26.83 15.88 -2.90
CA GLU A 599 -27.63 16.22 -4.07
C GLU A 599 -27.03 15.52 -5.29
N SER A 600 -27.80 15.38 -6.37
CA SER A 600 -27.25 14.92 -7.65
C SER A 600 -26.11 15.85 -8.12
N GLY A 601 -25.04 15.27 -8.65
CA GLY A 601 -23.86 15.98 -9.14
C GLY A 601 -22.54 15.26 -8.86
N ASP A 602 -21.44 15.94 -9.19
CA ASP A 602 -20.08 15.45 -8.99
C ASP A 602 -19.48 15.95 -7.67
N TYR A 603 -18.67 15.10 -7.05
CA TYR A 603 -18.08 15.32 -5.74
C TYR A 603 -16.59 14.98 -5.71
N GLY A 604 -15.82 15.74 -4.95
CA GLY A 604 -14.41 15.51 -4.69
C GLY A 604 -14.15 15.14 -3.22
N LEU A 605 -13.22 14.23 -3.00
CA LEU A 605 -12.62 13.90 -1.71
C LEU A 605 -11.22 14.48 -1.63
N PHE A 606 -10.85 15.08 -0.50
CA PHE A 606 -9.53 15.67 -0.28
C PHE A 606 -9.03 15.44 1.16
N CYS A 607 -7.73 15.15 1.28
CA CYS A 607 -7.03 15.08 2.56
C CYS A 607 -6.06 16.25 2.69
N PHE A 608 -6.25 17.10 3.70
CA PHE A 608 -5.39 18.26 3.94
C PHE A 608 -4.38 18.03 5.07
N ILE A 609 -4.28 16.81 5.58
CA ILE A 609 -3.31 16.46 6.61
C ILE A 609 -1.89 16.79 6.11
N PRO A 610 -1.10 17.53 6.91
CA PRO A 610 0.32 17.71 6.66
C PRO A 610 1.04 16.37 6.67
N ASP A 611 1.90 16.15 5.69
CA ASP A 611 2.67 14.93 5.57
C ASP A 611 3.84 14.91 6.56
N THR A 612 4.07 13.78 7.23
CA THR A 612 5.16 13.68 8.21
C THR A 612 6.52 13.41 7.56
N VAL A 613 6.52 12.89 6.33
CA VAL A 613 7.73 12.52 5.57
C VAL A 613 8.20 13.68 4.67
N ASN A 614 7.29 14.24 3.89
CA ASN A 614 7.47 15.32 2.93
C ASN A 614 7.11 16.65 3.59
N VAL A 615 7.90 17.04 4.61
CA VAL A 615 7.65 18.23 5.43
C VAL A 615 7.37 19.47 4.58
N GLY A 616 6.22 20.09 4.82
CA GLY A 616 5.74 21.26 4.09
C GLY A 616 4.75 20.94 2.97
N MET A 617 4.54 19.67 2.65
CA MET A 617 3.46 19.20 1.77
C MET A 617 2.31 18.61 2.58
N ARG A 618 1.13 18.58 1.96
CA ARG A 618 -0.08 17.93 2.46
C ARG A 618 -0.45 16.77 1.55
N HIS A 619 -1.22 15.82 2.07
CA HIS A 619 -1.55 14.61 1.32
C HIS A 619 -2.23 14.86 -0.03
N HIS A 620 -3.16 15.82 -0.15
CA HIS A 620 -3.75 16.15 -1.46
C HIS A 620 -2.74 16.72 -2.47
N GLU A 621 -1.68 17.41 -2.01
CA GLU A 621 -0.59 17.91 -2.85
C GLU A 621 0.30 16.77 -3.35
N LEU A 622 0.27 15.64 -2.63
CA LEU A 622 0.89 14.37 -3.00
C LEU A 622 -0.07 13.45 -3.78
N GLY A 623 -1.27 13.94 -4.13
CA GLY A 623 -2.24 13.22 -4.97
C GLY A 623 -3.42 12.60 -4.22
N MET A 624 -3.56 12.81 -2.90
CA MET A 624 -4.66 12.27 -2.10
C MET A 624 -5.98 12.99 -2.34
N MET A 625 -6.60 12.65 -3.47
CA MET A 625 -7.90 13.11 -3.88
C MET A 625 -8.63 12.04 -4.71
N ALA A 626 -9.95 12.08 -4.73
CA ALA A 626 -10.76 11.26 -5.60
C ALA A 626 -12.02 11.99 -6.04
N GLN A 627 -12.62 11.54 -7.13
CA GLN A 627 -13.90 12.05 -7.63
C GLN A 627 -14.93 10.93 -7.64
N PHE A 628 -16.17 11.24 -7.27
CA PHE A 628 -17.32 10.35 -7.42
C PHE A 628 -18.56 11.15 -7.82
N SER A 629 -19.56 10.45 -8.36
CA SER A 629 -20.81 11.07 -8.81
C SER A 629 -21.99 10.54 -7.99
N VAL A 630 -22.99 11.39 -7.79
CA VAL A 630 -24.26 11.07 -7.14
C VAL A 630 -25.36 11.21 -8.19
N GLU A 631 -26.17 10.17 -8.37
CA GLU A 631 -27.28 10.17 -9.33
C GLU A 631 -28.51 10.92 -8.82
#